data_AF-A0A920WMY2-F1
#
_entry.id   AF-A0A920WMY2-F1
#
_cell.length_a   1.000
_cell.length_b   1.000
_cell.length_c   1.000
_cell.angle_alpha   90.00
_cell.angle_beta   90.00
_cell.angle_gamma   90.00
#
_symmetry.space_group_name_H-M   'P 1'
#
loop_
_entity.id
_entity.type
_entity.pdbx_description
1 polymer ?
#
loop_
_entity_poly.entity_id
_entity_poly.type
_entity_poly.pdbx_seq_one_letter_code
_entity_poly.pdbx_strand_id
1 'polypeptide(L)'
;MEPSNAPSTDADLNPAQQAVLDQLGASADQRPQFADDLRHHLRSAIETAVEPHLDGLPAGEDLFVHKHRLAQVHGCEAKFLADEAEEFEWRVPTARGTIVHKAVELAVNWRREVEPPTLIDEALARYEADSGSLGHWLRGFGEVDRAELRSEALDAFTKYMECWPPLKPAWRPVTESRPRAELCGGRLILAGKGRPHAG
;
A
#
# COMPACT_ATOMS: atom_id res chain seq x y z
N MET A 1 33.56 27.73 13.85
CA MET A 1 32.83 26.54 13.37
C MET A 1 31.37 26.94 13.40
N GLU A 2 30.89 27.46 12.27
CA GLU A 2 29.51 27.95 12.14
C GLU A 2 28.54 26.76 12.23
N PRO A 3 27.38 26.91 12.89
CA PRO A 3 26.38 25.87 12.89
C PRO A 3 25.85 25.71 11.46
N SER A 4 26.03 24.51 10.92
CA SER A 4 25.51 24.09 9.63
C SER A 4 24.00 24.32 9.59
N ASN A 5 23.57 25.29 8.78
CA ASN A 5 22.17 25.53 8.46
C ASN A 5 21.66 24.33 7.63
N ALA A 6 21.03 23.36 8.29
CA ALA A 6 20.19 22.40 7.57
C ALA A 6 19.05 23.18 6.91
N PRO A 7 18.72 22.95 5.63
CA PRO A 7 17.63 23.68 5.00
C PRO A 7 16.33 23.41 5.74
N SER A 8 15.72 24.47 6.27
CA SER A 8 14.39 24.46 6.85
C SER A 8 13.37 24.15 5.75
N THR A 9 12.90 22.91 5.65
CA THR A 9 11.79 22.51 4.77
C THR A 9 10.43 22.89 5.37
N ASP A 10 10.26 24.15 5.75
CA ASP A 10 8.94 24.79 5.69
C ASP A 10 8.91 25.56 4.38
N ALA A 11 8.97 24.81 3.27
CA ALA A 11 8.58 25.37 1.99
C ALA A 11 7.07 25.62 2.08
N ASP A 12 6.64 26.85 1.79
CA ASP A 12 5.22 27.18 1.67
C ASP A 12 4.57 26.16 0.73
N LEU A 13 3.66 25.36 1.27
CA LEU A 13 2.96 24.34 0.49
C LEU A 13 2.17 25.03 -0.61
N ASN A 14 2.15 24.41 -1.79
CA ASN A 14 1.28 24.91 -2.86
C ASN A 14 -0.21 24.70 -2.47
N PRO A 15 -1.16 25.40 -3.11
CA PRO A 15 -2.57 25.27 -2.77
C PRO A 15 -3.14 23.84 -2.84
N ALA A 16 -2.66 23.01 -3.78
CA ALA A 16 -3.09 21.62 -3.89
C ALA A 16 -2.57 20.76 -2.73
N GLN A 17 -1.31 20.96 -2.33
CA GLN A 17 -0.71 20.30 -1.17
C GLN A 17 -1.37 20.71 0.13
N GLN A 18 -1.69 22.00 0.31
CA GLN A 18 -2.43 22.47 1.47
C GLN A 18 -3.81 21.82 1.54
N ALA A 19 -4.54 21.77 0.41
CA ALA A 19 -5.85 21.11 0.37
C ALA A 19 -5.79 19.62 0.75
N VAL A 20 -4.73 18.91 0.34
CA VAL A 20 -4.51 17.51 0.76
C VAL A 20 -4.29 17.40 2.27
N LEU A 21 -3.50 18.30 2.88
CA LEU A 21 -3.33 18.31 4.33
C LEU A 21 -4.62 18.64 5.06
N ASP A 22 -5.39 19.62 4.57
CA ASP A 22 -6.64 20.02 5.23
C ASP A 22 -7.68 18.89 5.21
N GLN A 23 -7.68 18.06 4.15
CA GLN A 23 -8.62 16.94 4.02
C GLN A 23 -8.17 15.67 4.73
N LEU A 24 -6.87 15.34 4.68
CA LEU A 24 -6.35 14.04 5.12
C LEU A 24 -5.45 14.12 6.36
N GLY A 25 -4.94 15.30 6.69
CA GLY A 25 -4.04 15.53 7.80
C GLY A 25 -4.79 15.52 9.13
N ALA A 26 -4.50 14.55 9.99
CA ALA A 26 -4.92 14.61 11.39
C ALA A 26 -3.96 15.52 12.17
N SER A 27 -4.51 16.52 12.85
CA SER A 27 -3.73 17.31 13.81
C SER A 27 -3.33 16.45 15.00
N ALA A 28 -2.29 16.85 15.73
CA ALA A 28 -1.75 16.05 16.83
C ALA A 28 -2.79 15.75 17.93
N ASP A 29 -3.69 16.70 18.19
CA ASP A 29 -4.82 16.62 19.11
C ASP A 29 -5.97 15.74 18.61
N GLN A 30 -6.06 15.49 17.30
CA GLN A 30 -7.05 14.59 16.69
C GLN A 30 -6.57 13.14 16.61
N ARG A 31 -5.29 12.86 16.90
CA ARG A 31 -4.78 11.49 16.85
C ARG A 31 -5.39 10.67 17.98
N PRO A 32 -5.96 9.49 17.68
CA PRO A 32 -6.56 8.64 18.70
C PRO A 32 -5.49 8.14 19.67
N GLN A 33 -5.79 8.24 20.96
CA GLN A 33 -5.05 7.53 22.00
C GLN A 33 -5.75 6.21 22.28
N PHE A 34 -4.99 5.14 22.36
CA PHE A 34 -5.50 3.81 22.65
C PHE A 34 -5.06 3.38 24.05
N ALA A 35 -5.95 2.71 24.78
CA ALA A 35 -5.60 2.12 26.06
C ALA A 35 -4.52 1.04 25.88
N ASP A 36 -3.60 0.92 26.85
CA ASP A 36 -2.47 -0.02 26.78
C ASP A 36 -2.92 -1.49 26.65
N ASP A 37 -4.11 -1.81 27.15
CA ASP A 37 -4.72 -3.14 27.14
C ASP A 37 -5.57 -3.44 25.90
N LEU A 38 -5.85 -2.45 25.04
CA LEU A 38 -6.73 -2.60 23.88
C LEU A 38 -6.28 -3.75 22.96
N ARG A 39 -4.97 -3.92 22.80
CA ARG A 39 -4.39 -5.04 22.03
C ARG A 39 -4.84 -6.39 22.57
N HIS A 40 -4.81 -6.56 23.90
CA HIS A 40 -5.18 -7.82 24.55
C HIS A 40 -6.68 -8.07 24.43
N HIS A 41 -7.49 -7.02 24.60
CA HIS A 41 -8.94 -7.11 24.43
C HIS A 41 -9.34 -7.46 22.99
N LEU A 42 -8.77 -6.79 21.97
CA LEU A 42 -9.06 -7.09 20.57
C LEU A 42 -8.64 -8.52 20.19
N ARG A 43 -7.47 -8.97 20.65
CA ARG A 43 -7.01 -10.34 20.42
C ARG A 43 -7.98 -11.36 21.03
N SER A 44 -8.29 -11.21 22.31
CA SER A 44 -9.18 -12.12 23.02
C SER A 44 -10.57 -12.17 22.38
N ALA A 45 -11.10 -11.02 21.97
CA ALA A 45 -12.39 -10.94 21.28
C ALA A 45 -12.38 -11.70 19.94
N ILE A 46 -11.33 -11.54 19.13
CA ILE A 46 -11.22 -12.25 17.85
C ILE A 46 -11.04 -13.75 18.08
N GLU A 47 -10.15 -14.15 18.98
CA GLU A 47 -9.89 -15.57 19.28
C GLU A 47 -11.16 -16.26 19.79
N THR A 48 -11.87 -15.65 20.75
CA THR A 48 -13.14 -16.15 21.28
C THR A 48 -14.21 -16.28 20.21
N ALA A 49 -14.30 -15.32 19.29
CA ALA A 49 -15.32 -15.33 18.24
C ALA A 49 -15.02 -16.38 17.15
N VAL A 50 -13.75 -16.62 16.83
CA VAL A 50 -13.36 -17.50 15.70
C VAL A 50 -13.13 -18.94 16.14
N GLU A 51 -12.66 -19.18 17.36
CA GLU A 51 -12.31 -20.51 17.85
C GLU A 51 -13.37 -21.59 17.60
N PRO A 52 -14.69 -21.35 17.85
CA PRO A 52 -15.73 -22.35 17.59
C PRO A 52 -15.90 -22.74 16.11
N HIS A 53 -15.43 -21.90 15.18
CA HIS A 53 -15.57 -22.11 13.74
C HIS A 53 -14.37 -22.85 13.13
N LEU A 54 -13.22 -22.86 13.80
CA LEU A 54 -12.00 -23.47 13.28
C LEU A 54 -12.12 -25.00 13.18
N ASP A 55 -12.92 -25.63 14.04
CA ASP A 55 -13.16 -27.08 14.01
C ASP A 55 -14.01 -27.52 12.81
N GLY A 56 -14.61 -26.57 12.08
CA GLY A 56 -15.28 -26.83 10.81
C GLY A 56 -14.34 -26.89 9.60
N LEU A 57 -13.06 -26.55 9.76
CA LEU A 57 -12.07 -26.61 8.68
C LEU A 57 -11.68 -28.06 8.36
N PRO A 58 -11.29 -28.36 7.11
CA PRO A 58 -10.75 -29.66 6.75
C PRO A 58 -9.52 -30.01 7.61
N ALA A 59 -9.30 -31.32 7.81
CA ALA A 59 -8.21 -31.78 8.66
C ALA A 59 -6.84 -31.33 8.13
N GLY A 60 -6.08 -30.63 8.98
CA GLY A 60 -4.75 -30.11 8.64
C GLY A 60 -4.75 -28.77 7.92
N GLU A 61 -5.90 -28.13 7.76
CA GLU A 61 -6.01 -26.79 7.17
C GLU A 61 -6.16 -25.69 8.25
N ASP A 62 -5.44 -24.59 8.06
CA ASP A 62 -5.53 -23.38 8.87
C ASP A 62 -6.19 -22.25 8.07
N LEU A 63 -6.85 -21.32 8.77
CA LEU A 63 -7.52 -20.20 8.13
C LEU A 63 -6.55 -19.03 7.92
N PHE A 64 -6.26 -18.73 6.65
CA PHE A 64 -5.48 -17.56 6.26
C PHE A 64 -6.39 -16.45 5.73
N VAL A 65 -6.40 -15.29 6.42
CA VAL A 65 -7.26 -14.15 6.05
C VAL A 65 -6.42 -12.93 5.73
N HIS A 66 -6.65 -12.38 4.53
CA HIS A 66 -6.10 -11.11 4.10
C HIS A 66 -7.11 -9.97 4.24
N LYS A 67 -6.64 -8.76 4.55
CA LYS A 67 -7.48 -7.54 4.57
C LYS A 67 -8.33 -7.38 3.30
N HIS A 68 -7.75 -7.65 2.13
CA HIS A 68 -8.43 -7.52 0.85
C HIS A 68 -9.64 -8.47 0.75
N ARG A 69 -9.47 -9.74 1.14
CA ARG A 69 -10.51 -10.76 1.13
C ARG A 69 -11.68 -10.36 2.05
N LEU A 70 -11.38 -9.87 3.25
CA LEU A 70 -12.41 -9.33 4.17
C LEU A 70 -13.17 -8.17 3.54
N ALA A 71 -12.45 -7.22 2.92
CA ALA A 71 -13.09 -6.07 2.28
C ALA A 71 -14.02 -6.47 1.12
N GLN A 72 -13.64 -7.48 0.33
CA GLN A 72 -14.47 -7.99 -0.76
C GLN A 72 -15.75 -8.66 -0.24
N VAL A 73 -15.62 -9.57 0.74
CA VAL A 73 -16.76 -10.25 1.36
C VAL A 73 -17.73 -9.24 1.98
N HIS A 74 -17.21 -8.25 2.72
CA HIS A 74 -18.05 -7.21 3.34
C HIS A 74 -18.66 -6.23 2.32
N GLY A 75 -18.09 -6.10 1.12
CA GLY A 75 -18.66 -5.28 0.05
C GLY A 75 -19.86 -5.95 -0.61
N CYS A 76 -19.70 -7.20 -1.05
CA CYS A 76 -20.76 -8.04 -1.59
C CYS A 76 -20.27 -9.50 -1.69
N GLU A 77 -20.80 -10.38 -0.86
CA GLU A 77 -20.44 -11.81 -0.83
C GLU A 77 -20.68 -12.51 -2.17
N ALA A 78 -21.81 -12.26 -2.83
CA ALA A 78 -22.12 -12.85 -4.13
C ALA A 78 -21.11 -12.43 -5.21
N LYS A 79 -20.69 -11.16 -5.20
CA LYS A 79 -19.63 -10.68 -6.10
C LYS A 79 -18.29 -11.33 -5.76
N PHE A 80 -17.94 -11.41 -4.48
CA PHE A 80 -16.70 -12.06 -4.05
C PHE A 80 -16.62 -13.52 -4.54
N LEU A 81 -17.70 -14.29 -4.42
CA LEU A 81 -17.75 -15.67 -4.90
C LEU A 81 -17.66 -15.76 -6.44
N ALA A 82 -18.26 -14.80 -7.16
CA ALA A 82 -18.14 -14.73 -8.61
C ALA A 82 -16.70 -14.40 -9.03
N ASP A 83 -16.07 -13.40 -8.39
CA ASP A 83 -14.70 -12.98 -8.67
C ASP A 83 -13.68 -14.09 -8.32
N GLU A 84 -13.89 -14.87 -7.25
CA GLU A 84 -13.03 -16.03 -6.89
C GLU A 84 -13.11 -17.19 -7.89
N ALA A 85 -14.21 -17.29 -8.65
CA ALA A 85 -14.36 -18.32 -9.67
C ALA A 85 -13.64 -17.95 -10.99
N GLU A 86 -13.26 -16.67 -11.16
CA GLU A 86 -12.55 -16.18 -12.33
C GLU A 86 -11.03 -16.17 -12.09
N GLU A 87 -10.25 -16.48 -13.12
CA GLU A 87 -8.81 -16.29 -13.07
C GLU A 87 -8.46 -14.80 -13.12
N PHE A 88 -7.51 -14.37 -12.28
CA PHE A 88 -7.06 -12.99 -12.29
C PHE A 88 -6.38 -12.64 -13.61
N GLU A 89 -6.84 -11.55 -14.24
CA GLU A 89 -6.23 -10.97 -15.43
C GLU A 89 -5.73 -9.55 -15.19
N TRP A 90 -4.52 -9.27 -15.66
CA TRP A 90 -3.98 -7.92 -15.66
C TRP A 90 -4.70 -7.05 -16.68
N ARG A 91 -5.00 -5.82 -16.25
CA ARG A 91 -5.57 -4.76 -17.09
C ARG A 91 -4.76 -3.49 -16.86
N VAL A 92 -4.75 -2.60 -17.86
CA VAL A 92 -4.03 -1.31 -17.81
C VAL A 92 -4.26 -0.55 -16.49
N PRO A 93 -5.49 -0.40 -15.95
CA PRO A 93 -5.69 0.32 -14.69
C PRO A 93 -5.00 -0.32 -13.47
N THR A 94 -5.02 -1.66 -13.39
CA THR A 94 -4.40 -2.41 -12.27
C THR A 94 -2.88 -2.40 -12.38
N ALA A 95 -2.35 -2.54 -13.60
CA ALA A 95 -0.92 -2.44 -13.86
C ALA A 95 -0.40 -1.04 -13.54
N ARG A 96 -1.09 0.01 -14.03
CA ARG A 96 -0.80 1.42 -13.73
C ARG A 96 -0.71 1.67 -12.23
N GLY A 97 -1.71 1.25 -11.46
CA GLY A 97 -1.70 1.41 -10.00
C GLY A 97 -0.48 0.73 -9.34
N THR A 98 -0.13 -0.47 -9.80
CA THR A 98 1.04 -1.23 -9.32
C THR A 98 2.37 -0.53 -9.64
N ILE A 99 2.49 0.03 -10.85
CA ILE A 99 3.67 0.78 -11.29
C ILE A 99 3.80 2.09 -10.50
N VAL A 100 2.71 2.84 -10.35
CA VAL A 100 2.71 4.10 -9.58
C VAL A 100 3.08 3.86 -8.13
N HIS A 101 2.55 2.83 -7.47
CA HIS A 101 2.96 2.47 -6.12
C HIS A 101 4.46 2.20 -6.02
N LYS A 102 5.03 1.49 -7.00
CA LYS A 102 6.48 1.26 -7.05
C LYS A 102 7.26 2.56 -7.23
N ALA A 103 6.80 3.46 -8.10
CA ALA A 103 7.44 4.75 -8.30
C ALA A 103 7.42 5.61 -7.02
N VAL A 104 6.31 5.62 -6.27
CA VAL A 104 6.24 6.26 -4.95
C VAL A 104 7.22 5.63 -3.96
N GLU A 105 7.30 4.29 -3.93
CA GLU A 105 8.26 3.58 -3.07
C GLU A 105 9.71 3.95 -3.38
N LEU A 106 10.05 4.04 -4.68
CA LEU A 106 11.37 4.46 -5.15
C LEU A 106 11.64 5.91 -4.76
N ALA A 107 10.67 6.81 -4.98
CA ALA A 107 10.78 8.24 -4.67
C ALA A 107 11.12 8.49 -3.20
N VAL A 108 10.47 7.78 -2.28
CA VAL A 108 10.71 7.91 -0.82
C VAL A 108 12.16 7.56 -0.43
N ASN A 109 12.81 6.68 -1.19
CA ASN A 109 14.17 6.21 -0.91
C ASN A 109 15.20 6.72 -1.93
N TRP A 110 14.79 7.61 -2.83
CA TRP A 110 15.62 8.07 -3.94
C TRP A 110 16.70 9.03 -3.42
N ARG A 111 17.95 8.80 -3.82
CA ARG A 111 19.10 9.61 -3.37
C ARG A 111 19.42 10.78 -4.28
N ARG A 112 18.83 10.81 -5.48
CA ARG A 112 19.03 11.84 -6.50
C ARG A 112 17.81 12.75 -6.55
N GLU A 113 17.87 13.76 -7.40
CA GLU A 113 16.67 14.50 -7.79
C GLU A 113 15.62 13.54 -8.38
N VAL A 114 14.36 13.78 -8.02
CA VAL A 114 13.24 12.97 -8.48
C VAL A 114 12.76 13.50 -9.81
N GLU A 115 13.05 12.76 -10.87
CA GLU A 115 12.49 12.98 -12.20
C GLU A 115 11.35 11.98 -12.43
N PRO A 116 10.09 12.43 -12.58
CA PRO A 116 8.95 11.51 -12.69
C PRO A 116 9.05 10.47 -13.81
N PRO A 117 9.49 10.83 -15.04
CA PRO A 117 9.65 9.84 -16.11
C PRO A 117 10.66 8.75 -15.74
N THR A 118 11.79 9.15 -15.15
CA THR A 118 12.86 8.25 -14.73
C THR A 118 12.36 7.22 -13.72
N LEU A 119 11.60 7.62 -12.70
CA LEU A 119 11.08 6.66 -11.71
C LEU A 119 10.01 5.72 -12.27
N ILE A 120 9.22 6.16 -13.23
CA ILE A 120 8.27 5.29 -13.94
C ILE A 120 9.02 4.26 -14.77
N ASP A 121 10.06 4.67 -15.49
CA ASP A 121 10.88 3.77 -16.30
C ASP A 121 11.60 2.73 -15.44
N GLU A 122 12.15 3.14 -14.29
CA GLU A 122 12.78 2.24 -13.32
C GLU A 122 11.76 1.25 -12.71
N ALA A 123 10.53 1.71 -12.41
CA ALA A 123 9.47 0.85 -11.91
C ALA A 123 9.03 -0.19 -12.96
N LEU A 124 8.85 0.24 -14.21
CA LEU A 124 8.53 -0.64 -15.34
C LEU A 124 9.63 -1.67 -15.57
N ALA A 125 10.88 -1.23 -15.70
CA ALA A 125 12.03 -2.10 -15.91
C ALA A 125 12.17 -3.15 -14.79
N ARG A 126 11.90 -2.75 -13.54
CA ARG A 126 11.95 -3.67 -12.40
C ARG A 126 10.87 -4.75 -12.46
N TYR A 127 9.65 -4.42 -12.88
CA TYR A 127 8.58 -5.42 -13.03
C TYR A 127 8.74 -6.27 -14.29
N GLU A 128 9.24 -5.71 -15.40
CA GLU A 128 9.52 -6.48 -16.61
C GLU A 128 10.63 -7.52 -16.39
N ALA A 129 11.64 -7.19 -15.56
CA ALA A 129 12.68 -8.13 -15.15
C ALA A 129 12.20 -9.18 -14.13
N ASP A 130 11.05 -8.95 -13.48
CA ASP A 130 10.47 -9.90 -12.53
C ASP A 130 9.82 -11.09 -13.27
N SER A 131 9.89 -12.26 -12.62
CA SER A 131 9.26 -13.50 -13.07
C SER A 131 7.77 -13.59 -12.71
N GLY A 132 7.25 -12.61 -11.95
CA GLY A 132 5.85 -12.53 -11.58
C GLY A 132 4.87 -12.31 -12.76
N SER A 133 3.58 -12.47 -12.48
CA SER A 133 2.52 -12.39 -13.49
C SER A 133 2.45 -11.04 -14.21
N LEU A 134 2.76 -9.93 -13.51
CA LEU A 134 2.83 -8.61 -14.13
C LEU A 134 3.96 -8.53 -15.16
N GLY A 135 5.15 -9.01 -14.82
CA GLY A 135 6.28 -9.03 -15.74
C GLY A 135 5.98 -9.85 -16.99
N HIS A 136 5.35 -11.02 -16.82
CA HIS A 136 4.87 -11.83 -17.95
C HIS A 136 3.88 -11.06 -18.83
N TRP A 137 2.89 -10.41 -18.22
CA TRP A 137 1.90 -9.62 -18.94
C TRP A 137 2.50 -8.43 -19.68
N LEU A 138 3.42 -7.68 -19.05
CA LEU A 138 4.14 -6.56 -19.68
C LEU A 138 5.00 -6.99 -20.88
N ARG A 139 5.61 -8.18 -20.83
CA ARG A 139 6.37 -8.71 -21.98
C ARG A 139 5.50 -9.05 -23.19
N GLY A 140 4.19 -9.20 -23.00
CA GLY A 140 3.22 -9.35 -24.08
C GLY A 140 2.82 -8.05 -24.79
N PHE A 141 3.24 -6.88 -24.27
CA PHE A 141 2.85 -5.59 -24.81
C PHE A 141 3.64 -5.22 -26.07
N GLY A 142 2.92 -4.74 -27.09
CA GLY A 142 3.51 -3.99 -28.17
C GLY A 142 4.06 -2.64 -27.69
N GLU A 143 4.85 -1.98 -28.53
CA GLU A 143 5.45 -0.68 -28.17
C GLU A 143 4.39 0.41 -27.91
N VAL A 144 3.27 0.37 -28.63
CA VAL A 144 2.16 1.33 -28.46
C VAL A 144 1.50 1.15 -27.10
N ASP A 145 1.09 -0.07 -26.75
CA ASP A 145 0.44 -0.35 -25.46
C ASP A 145 1.37 -0.01 -24.29
N ARG A 146 2.67 -0.24 -24.45
CA ARG A 146 3.70 0.13 -23.46
C ARG A 146 3.78 1.65 -23.31
N ALA A 147 3.79 2.39 -24.41
CA ALA A 147 3.82 3.85 -24.39
C ALA A 147 2.56 4.43 -23.72
N GLU A 148 1.39 3.86 -23.98
CA GLU A 148 0.12 4.26 -23.34
C GLU A 148 0.14 4.01 -21.83
N LEU A 149 0.49 2.79 -21.41
CA LEU A 149 0.59 2.44 -19.98
C LEU A 149 1.61 3.34 -19.26
N ARG A 150 2.76 3.60 -19.89
CA ARG A 150 3.79 4.49 -19.36
C ARG A 150 3.25 5.92 -19.20
N SER A 151 2.56 6.45 -20.21
CA SER A 151 1.97 7.78 -20.18
C SER A 151 0.94 7.91 -19.06
N GLU A 152 0.05 6.94 -18.91
CA GLU A 152 -0.95 6.94 -17.83
C GLU A 152 -0.32 6.86 -16.44
N ALA A 153 0.72 6.03 -16.26
CA ALA A 153 1.42 5.92 -14.99
C ALA A 153 2.20 7.19 -14.65
N LEU A 154 2.83 7.82 -15.66
CA LEU A 154 3.54 9.09 -15.51
C LEU A 154 2.60 10.23 -15.12
N ASP A 155 1.45 10.35 -15.77
CA ASP A 155 0.44 11.36 -15.44
C ASP A 155 -0.03 11.20 -13.98
N ALA A 156 -0.37 9.98 -13.57
CA ALA A 156 -0.80 9.69 -12.20
C ALA A 156 0.30 9.98 -11.15
N PHE A 157 1.56 9.61 -11.45
CA PHE A 157 2.67 9.84 -10.53
C PHE A 157 3.07 11.33 -10.45
N THR A 158 2.99 12.05 -11.57
CA THR A 158 3.25 13.50 -11.60
C THR A 158 2.22 14.24 -10.77
N LYS A 159 0.93 13.93 -10.94
CA LYS A 159 -0.15 14.47 -10.11
C LYS A 159 0.07 14.17 -8.62
N TYR A 160 0.54 12.98 -8.29
CA TYR A 160 0.91 12.66 -6.91
C TYR A 160 2.02 13.58 -6.39
N MET A 161 3.11 13.77 -7.14
CA MET A 161 4.22 14.63 -6.74
C MET A 161 3.84 16.10 -6.61
N GLU A 162 2.92 16.59 -7.44
CA GLU A 162 2.44 17.98 -7.42
C GLU A 162 1.45 18.24 -6.27
N CYS A 163 0.59 17.28 -5.96
CA CYS A 163 -0.49 17.44 -4.98
C CYS A 163 -0.13 16.90 -3.59
N TRP A 164 0.76 15.92 -3.46
CA TRP A 164 1.10 15.35 -2.16
C TRP A 164 2.16 16.22 -1.47
N PRO A 165 1.96 16.59 -0.18
CA PRO A 165 2.95 17.35 0.57
C PRO A 165 4.30 16.60 0.67
N PRO A 166 5.44 17.31 0.59
CA PRO A 166 6.75 16.69 0.72
C PRO A 166 6.88 15.99 2.09
N LEU A 167 7.39 14.76 2.08
CA LEU A 167 7.59 13.99 3.30
C LEU A 167 8.82 14.53 4.05
N LYS A 168 8.63 14.93 5.32
CA LYS A 168 9.74 15.39 6.16
C LYS A 168 10.61 14.19 6.57
N PRO A 169 11.95 14.22 6.43
CA PRO A 169 12.82 13.11 6.82
C PRO A 169 12.64 12.66 8.29
N ALA A 170 12.33 13.61 9.18
CA ALA A 170 12.04 13.35 10.59
C ALA A 170 10.85 12.40 10.81
N TRP A 171 9.94 12.26 9.84
CA TRP A 171 8.80 11.35 9.90
C TRP A 171 9.19 9.89 9.67
N ARG A 172 10.43 9.61 9.23
CA ARG A 172 10.95 8.26 8.95
C ARG A 172 9.95 7.46 8.09
N PRO A 173 9.59 7.96 6.89
CA PRO A 173 8.51 7.38 6.10
C PRO A 173 8.79 5.91 5.75
N VAL A 174 7.79 5.05 5.94
CA VAL A 174 7.82 3.63 5.57
C VAL A 174 6.68 3.39 4.58
N THR A 175 7.01 2.82 3.42
CA THR A 175 6.08 2.67 2.30
C THR A 175 5.19 1.45 2.42
N GLU A 176 5.64 0.39 3.11
CA GLU A 176 4.82 -0.80 3.39
C GLU A 176 5.36 -1.56 4.62
N SER A 177 4.50 -1.86 5.59
CA SER A 177 4.73 -2.93 6.58
C SER A 177 3.76 -4.07 6.32
N ARG A 178 4.22 -5.29 6.60
CA ARG A 178 3.41 -6.50 6.49
C ARG A 178 3.00 -6.93 7.90
N PRO A 179 1.94 -6.34 8.49
CA PRO A 179 1.41 -6.83 9.75
C PRO A 179 0.94 -8.28 9.56
N ARG A 180 1.36 -9.13 10.49
CA ARG A 180 0.94 -10.52 10.60
C ARG A 180 0.58 -10.77 12.06
N ALA A 181 -0.55 -11.41 12.29
CA ALA A 181 -0.96 -11.89 13.61
C ALA A 181 -1.36 -13.35 13.51
N GLU A 182 -0.77 -14.17 14.37
CA GLU A 182 -1.15 -15.57 14.56
C GLU A 182 -2.03 -15.63 15.81
N LEU A 183 -3.22 -16.22 15.64
CA LEU A 183 -4.29 -16.32 16.61
C LEU A 183 -4.67 -17.80 16.77
N CYS A 184 -5.34 -18.14 17.88
CA CYS A 184 -5.85 -19.49 18.14
C CYS A 184 -4.75 -20.59 17.98
N GLY A 185 -3.57 -20.35 18.55
CA GLY A 185 -2.44 -21.29 18.46
C GLY A 185 -1.85 -21.47 17.05
N GLY A 186 -2.07 -20.53 16.14
CA GLY A 186 -1.58 -20.58 14.76
C GLY A 186 -2.62 -21.01 13.72
N ARG A 187 -3.78 -21.49 14.18
CA ARG A 187 -4.89 -21.95 13.31
C ARG A 187 -5.61 -20.84 12.55
N LEU A 188 -5.42 -19.60 13.01
CA LEU A 188 -5.87 -18.40 12.31
C LEU A 188 -4.70 -17.46 12.09
N ILE A 189 -4.46 -17.12 10.83
CA ILE A 189 -3.45 -16.15 10.43
C ILE A 189 -4.13 -14.96 9.79
N LEU A 190 -3.96 -13.80 10.40
CA LEU A 190 -4.36 -12.52 9.81
C LEU A 190 -3.13 -11.84 9.21
N ALA A 191 -3.17 -11.54 7.92
CA ALA A 191 -2.10 -10.80 7.26
C ALA A 191 -2.64 -9.60 6.48
N GLY A 192 -1.88 -8.50 6.50
CA GLY A 192 -2.23 -7.29 5.79
C GLY A 192 -1.04 -6.62 5.15
N LYS A 193 -1.35 -5.60 4.36
CA LYS A 193 -0.43 -4.56 3.95
C LYS A 193 -0.94 -3.26 4.57
N GLY A 194 -0.09 -2.59 5.33
CA GLY A 194 -0.42 -1.35 6.03
C GLY A 194 0.80 -0.46 6.18
N ARG A 195 0.61 0.78 6.63
CA ARG A 195 1.74 1.63 7.04
C ARG A 195 1.92 1.49 8.55
N PRO A 196 3.15 1.27 9.05
CA PRO A 196 3.39 1.27 10.49
C PRO A 196 3.15 2.68 11.03
N HIS A 197 2.56 2.78 12.23
CA HIS A 197 2.47 4.06 12.92
C HIS A 197 3.84 4.35 13.54
N ALA A 198 4.49 5.44 13.12
CA ALA A 198 5.61 6.00 13.87
C ALA A 198 5.01 6.71 15.08
N GLY A 199 5.31 6.19 16.27
CA GLY A 199 4.97 6.81 17.55
C GLY A 199 5.69 8.13 17.77
#